data_AF-A0A6H2HE30-F1
#
_entry.id   AF-A0A6H2HE30-F1
#
_cell.length_a   1.000
_cell.length_b   1.000
_cell.length_c   1.000
_cell.angle_alpha   90.00
_cell.angle_beta   90.00
_cell.angle_gamma   90.00
#
_symmetry.space_group_name_H-M   'P 1'
#
loop_
_entity.id
_entity.type
_entity.pdbx_description
1 polymer ?
#
loop_
_entity_poly.entity_id
_entity_poly.type
_entity_poly.pdbx_seq_one_letter_code
_entity_poly.pdbx_strand_id
1 'polypeptide(L)'
;MSALQDQADGLRRLMAKTPDRLIAVLGSGPSAGASSVTRNLAAALSQCGQRVLLLDQHAYRFEASGEGRFTLLDAGLDNRQAQADLIASADCVLVVLEPNPASITNAYARIKKLQYTGAAQKLFVMVNRAGERGAATRILLNLAYTCEHYLQLDVGLAGVVSNDGRVSQAERLNTTAVEAYPDTTVAQDFLAIAALLVKALQSAAIALPTLPALSSAAPVSRQPLAA
;
A
#
# COMPACT_ATOMS: atom_id res chain seq x y z
N MET A 1 29.09 12.08 21.33
CA MET A 1 28.85 11.12 20.22
C MET A 1 27.34 10.94 20.07
N SER A 2 26.65 12.00 19.66
CA SER A 2 25.19 12.09 19.68
C SER A 2 24.58 11.48 18.42
N ALA A 3 23.61 10.59 18.63
CA ALA A 3 22.49 10.28 17.76
C ALA A 3 22.79 10.26 16.25
N LEU A 4 23.04 9.05 15.73
CA LEU A 4 22.54 8.68 14.42
C LEU A 4 21.06 9.04 14.39
N GLN A 5 20.77 10.20 13.81
CA GLN A 5 19.45 10.75 13.60
C GLN A 5 18.57 9.65 12.99
N ASP A 6 17.60 9.15 13.75
CA ASP A 6 16.62 8.20 13.28
C ASP A 6 15.78 8.89 12.19
N GLN A 7 16.14 8.64 10.92
CA GLN A 7 15.51 9.27 9.77
C GLN A 7 14.02 8.91 9.65
N ALA A 8 13.55 7.88 10.38
CA ALA A 8 12.16 7.50 10.44
C ALA A 8 11.37 8.23 11.55
N ASP A 9 12.02 8.89 12.52
CA ASP A 9 11.32 9.57 13.63
C ASP A 9 10.44 10.74 13.16
N GLY A 10 10.90 11.49 12.15
CA GLY A 10 10.10 12.56 11.55
C GLY A 10 8.82 12.04 10.90
N LEU A 11 8.91 10.90 10.23
CA LEU A 11 7.79 10.25 9.54
C LEU A 11 6.85 9.56 10.53
N ARG A 12 7.38 8.86 11.54
CA ARG A 12 6.59 8.29 12.64
C ARG A 12 5.79 9.37 13.38
N ARG A 13 6.38 10.55 13.62
CA ARG A 13 5.67 11.69 14.23
C ARG A 13 4.60 12.29 13.31
N LEU A 14 4.81 12.25 11.99
CA LEU A 14 3.80 12.65 11.01
C LEU A 14 2.61 11.66 11.01
N MET A 15 2.89 10.35 11.11
CA MET A 15 1.91 9.27 11.15
C MET A 15 1.16 9.16 12.49
N ALA A 16 1.76 9.62 13.60
CA ALA A 16 1.20 9.46 14.95
C ALA A 16 0.03 10.42 15.29
N LYS A 17 -0.39 11.33 14.41
CA LYS A 17 -1.34 12.42 14.75
C LYS A 17 -2.77 12.27 14.21
N THR A 18 -3.06 11.28 13.36
CA THR A 18 -4.41 10.91 12.89
C THR A 18 -4.37 9.48 12.34
N PRO A 19 -5.49 8.74 12.23
CA PRO A 19 -5.50 7.43 11.57
C PRO A 19 -5.28 7.60 10.06
N ASP A 20 -4.03 7.79 9.66
CA ASP A 20 -3.56 7.79 8.28
C ASP A 20 -3.47 6.32 7.83
N ARG A 21 -4.15 5.96 6.74
CA ARG A 21 -4.04 4.61 6.17
C ARG A 21 -2.86 4.55 5.23
N LEU A 22 -1.83 3.79 5.59
CA LEU A 22 -0.64 3.60 4.78
C LEU A 22 -0.86 2.45 3.78
N ILE A 23 -0.80 2.78 2.49
CA ILE A 23 -0.81 1.83 1.38
C ILE A 23 0.60 1.82 0.77
N ALA A 24 1.31 0.70 0.91
CA ALA A 24 2.56 0.49 0.21
C ALA A 24 2.31 -0.19 -1.15
N VAL A 25 2.83 0.40 -2.23
CA VAL A 25 2.71 -0.13 -3.60
C VAL A 25 4.01 -0.82 -3.99
N LEU A 26 3.94 -2.12 -4.31
CA LEU A 26 5.09 -2.95 -4.64
C LEU A 26 4.96 -3.49 -6.06
N GLY A 27 5.93 -3.18 -6.93
CA GLY A 27 6.02 -3.80 -8.25
C GLY A 27 6.54 -5.23 -8.18
N SER A 28 6.04 -6.10 -9.06
CA SER A 28 6.60 -7.44 -9.29
C SER A 28 8.04 -7.37 -9.82
N GLY A 29 8.37 -6.35 -10.60
CA GLY A 29 9.70 -6.06 -11.13
C GLY A 29 9.81 -4.61 -11.66
N PRO A 30 10.97 -4.22 -12.22
CA PRO A 30 11.25 -2.80 -12.56
C PRO A 30 10.28 -2.24 -13.61
N SER A 31 9.79 -3.09 -14.50
CA SER A 31 8.88 -2.73 -15.57
C SER A 31 7.41 -2.70 -15.15
N ALA A 32 7.06 -3.22 -13.96
CA ALA A 32 5.68 -3.44 -13.54
C ALA A 32 4.86 -2.14 -13.44
N GLY A 33 5.55 -1.00 -13.40
CA GLY A 33 4.94 0.33 -13.39
C GLY A 33 4.41 0.74 -12.02
N ALA A 34 5.01 0.25 -10.93
CA ALA A 34 4.61 0.57 -9.56
C ALA A 34 4.53 2.08 -9.33
N SER A 35 5.60 2.84 -9.61
CA SER A 35 5.62 4.30 -9.48
C SER A 35 4.51 5.01 -10.27
N SER A 36 4.26 4.54 -11.50
CA SER A 36 3.18 5.05 -12.35
C SER A 36 1.81 4.79 -11.73
N VAL A 37 1.60 3.56 -11.27
CA VAL A 37 0.38 3.14 -10.56
C VAL A 37 0.19 3.95 -9.30
N THR A 38 1.22 4.15 -8.48
CA THR A 38 1.16 4.93 -7.24
C THR A 38 0.69 6.36 -7.50
N ARG A 39 1.24 7.02 -8.52
CA ARG A 39 0.81 8.38 -8.90
C ARG A 39 -0.65 8.43 -9.38
N ASN A 40 -1.03 7.54 -10.29
CA ASN A 40 -2.41 7.51 -10.79
C ASN A 40 -3.41 7.13 -9.69
N LEU A 41 -3.03 6.22 -8.80
CA LEU A 41 -3.84 5.84 -7.65
C LEU A 41 -3.98 7.00 -6.65
N ALA A 42 -2.94 7.81 -6.46
CA ALA A 42 -3.02 9.02 -5.64
C ALA A 42 -4.06 10.01 -6.20
N ALA A 43 -3.98 10.30 -7.50
CA ALA A 43 -4.95 11.15 -8.17
C ALA A 43 -6.37 10.57 -8.10
N ALA A 44 -6.54 9.25 -8.26
CA ALA A 44 -7.83 8.59 -8.14
C ALA A 44 -8.41 8.65 -6.72
N LEU A 45 -7.60 8.42 -5.68
CA LEU A 45 -8.01 8.59 -4.28
C LEU A 45 -8.41 10.04 -3.98
N SER A 46 -7.67 11.00 -4.52
CA SER A 46 -8.00 12.43 -4.44
C SER A 46 -9.35 12.75 -5.08
N GLN A 47 -9.63 12.21 -6.27
CA GLN A 47 -10.95 12.31 -6.91
C GLN A 47 -12.07 11.58 -6.14
N CYS A 48 -11.76 10.53 -5.38
CA CYS A 48 -12.67 9.91 -4.43
C CYS A 48 -12.85 10.72 -3.12
N GLY A 49 -12.40 11.97 -3.07
CA GLY A 49 -12.55 12.86 -1.93
C GLY A 49 -11.67 12.49 -0.73
N GLN A 50 -10.52 11.86 -0.97
CA GLN A 50 -9.56 11.51 0.08
C GLN A 50 -8.35 12.45 0.04
N ARG A 51 -7.83 12.84 1.22
CA ARG A 51 -6.54 13.52 1.36
C ARG A 51 -5.43 12.50 1.15
N VAL A 52 -4.51 12.80 0.24
CA VAL A 52 -3.47 11.86 -0.15
C VAL A 52 -2.10 12.46 0.07
N LEU A 53 -1.25 11.75 0.80
CA LEU A 53 0.18 12.01 0.88
C LEU A 53 0.90 10.97 0.02
N LEU A 54 1.63 11.42 -1.00
CA LEU A 54 2.48 10.56 -1.83
C LEU A 54 3.93 10.62 -1.33
N LEU A 55 4.45 9.48 -0.91
CA LEU A 55 5.84 9.26 -0.57
C LEU A 55 6.52 8.52 -1.73
N ASP A 56 7.21 9.26 -2.59
CA ASP A 56 8.04 8.71 -3.68
C ASP A 56 9.51 8.75 -3.25
N GLN A 57 10.31 7.80 -3.74
CA GLN A 57 11.77 7.72 -3.56
C GLN A 57 12.52 8.97 -4.04
N HIS A 58 11.92 9.80 -4.91
CA HIS A 58 12.52 11.03 -5.43
C HIS A 58 11.79 12.33 -5.05
N ALA A 59 10.57 12.25 -4.50
CA ALA A 59 9.78 13.44 -4.19
C ALA A 59 8.74 13.20 -3.09
N TYR A 60 8.61 14.14 -2.16
CA TYR A 60 7.45 14.23 -1.29
C TYR A 60 6.41 15.10 -1.97
N ARG A 61 5.27 14.53 -2.36
CA ARG A 61 4.15 15.27 -2.96
C ARG A 61 2.93 15.15 -2.06
N PHE A 62 2.36 16.31 -1.70
CA PHE A 62 1.16 16.38 -0.88
C PHE A 62 -0.02 16.83 -1.74
N GLU A 63 -1.09 16.04 -1.75
CA GLU A 63 -2.36 16.39 -2.40
C GLU A 63 -3.41 16.65 -1.31
N ALA A 64 -3.73 17.94 -1.15
CA ALA A 64 -4.54 18.44 -0.05
C ALA A 64 -6.00 18.65 -0.49
N SER A 65 -6.84 17.61 -0.42
CA SER A 65 -8.31 17.74 -0.53
C SER A 65 -8.99 16.46 0.00
N GLY A 66 -10.13 16.55 0.70
CA GLY A 66 -10.90 15.37 1.12
C GLY A 66 -11.09 15.16 2.64
N GLU A 67 -11.71 14.03 3.01
CA GLU A 67 -12.06 13.68 4.40
C GLU A 67 -11.18 12.57 5.02
N GLY A 68 -10.91 11.48 4.29
CA GLY A 68 -10.02 10.42 4.76
C GLY A 68 -8.56 10.73 4.45
N ARG A 69 -7.63 10.29 5.30
CA ARG A 69 -6.19 10.47 5.10
C ARG A 69 -5.55 9.15 4.67
N PHE A 70 -5.05 9.12 3.43
CA PHE A 70 -4.27 8.02 2.89
C PHE A 70 -2.85 8.47 2.63
N THR A 71 -1.90 7.60 2.97
CA THR A 71 -0.50 7.77 2.60
C THR A 71 -0.16 6.67 1.60
N LEU A 72 0.27 7.04 0.40
CA LEU A 72 0.76 6.12 -0.60
C LEU A 72 2.28 6.13 -0.57
N LEU A 73 2.87 4.95 -0.37
CA LEU A 73 4.31 4.74 -0.46
C LEU A 73 4.63 4.03 -1.77
N ASP A 74 5.39 4.69 -2.64
CA ASP A 74 6.05 4.00 -3.76
C ASP A 74 7.23 3.21 -3.20
N ALA A 75 6.95 1.95 -2.86
CA ALA A 75 7.95 1.01 -2.39
C ALA A 75 8.67 0.42 -3.60
N GLY A 76 9.40 1.28 -4.32
CA GLY A 76 10.33 0.89 -5.37
C GLY A 76 11.23 -0.29 -4.94
N LEU A 77 11.88 -0.93 -5.91
CA LEU A 77 12.55 -2.22 -5.70
C LEU A 77 13.76 -2.21 -4.76
N ASP A 78 14.10 -1.04 -4.22
CA ASP A 78 15.31 -0.80 -3.47
C ASP A 78 14.98 -0.82 -1.99
N ASN A 79 14.91 -2.05 -1.46
CA ASN A 79 14.64 -2.39 -0.07
C ASN A 79 15.77 -1.89 0.87
N ARG A 80 15.93 -0.57 0.99
CA ARG A 80 16.69 0.07 2.07
C ARG A 80 15.97 -0.28 3.38
N GLN A 81 16.72 -0.49 4.46
CA GLN A 81 16.17 -0.93 5.75
C GLN A 81 14.97 -0.09 6.23
N ALA A 82 15.01 1.24 6.02
CA ALA A 82 13.92 2.15 6.37
C ALA A 82 12.61 1.93 5.57
N GLN A 83 12.68 1.48 4.31
CA GLN A 83 11.49 1.15 3.53
C GLN A 83 10.87 -0.19 3.96
N ALA A 84 11.69 -1.15 4.39
CA ALA A 84 11.19 -2.44 4.89
C ALA A 84 10.29 -2.25 6.12
N ASP A 85 10.71 -1.41 7.07
CA ASP A 85 9.93 -1.10 8.27
C ASP A 85 8.63 -0.37 7.94
N LEU A 86 8.64 0.49 6.92
CA LEU A 86 7.43 1.18 6.44
C LEU A 86 6.47 0.22 5.74
N ILE A 87 6.98 -0.67 4.88
CA ILE A 87 6.14 -1.69 4.24
C ILE A 87 5.53 -2.62 5.29
N ALA A 88 6.29 -2.99 6.33
CA ALA A 88 5.81 -3.86 7.42
C ALA A 88 4.81 -3.18 8.36
N SER A 89 4.79 -1.85 8.41
CA SER A 89 3.82 -1.05 9.18
C SER A 89 2.65 -0.55 8.34
N ALA A 90 2.61 -0.88 7.05
CA ALA A 90 1.51 -0.49 6.17
C ALA A 90 0.22 -1.21 6.58
N ASP A 91 -0.92 -0.49 6.58
CA ASP A 91 -2.23 -1.13 6.73
C ASP A 91 -2.53 -2.08 5.56
N CYS A 92 -1.98 -1.74 4.40
CA CYS A 92 -2.23 -2.39 3.13
C CYS A 92 -0.98 -2.43 2.26
N VAL A 93 -0.75 -3.56 1.61
CA VAL A 93 0.24 -3.70 0.55
C VAL A 93 -0.46 -4.06 -0.76
N LEU A 94 -0.27 -3.23 -1.78
CA LEU A 94 -0.76 -3.43 -3.14
C LEU A 94 0.38 -3.94 -4.02
N VAL A 95 0.30 -5.20 -4.46
CA VAL A 95 1.26 -5.82 -5.36
C VAL A 95 0.82 -5.63 -6.81
N VAL A 96 1.65 -4.95 -7.60
CA VAL A 96 1.42 -4.62 -9.01
C VAL A 96 2.15 -5.62 -9.89
N LEU A 97 1.43 -6.28 -10.80
CA LEU A 97 2.00 -7.22 -11.76
C LEU A 97 1.54 -6.92 -13.19
N GLU A 98 2.36 -7.22 -14.18
CA GLU A 98 2.00 -7.27 -15.60
C GLU A 98 1.49 -8.68 -16.00
N PRO A 99 0.68 -8.80 -17.08
CA PRO A 99 0.10 -10.07 -17.54
C PRO A 99 1.12 -10.92 -18.32
N ASN A 100 2.28 -11.20 -17.70
CA ASN A 100 3.30 -12.07 -18.26
C ASN A 100 3.84 -13.04 -17.19
N PRO A 101 4.36 -14.23 -17.59
CA PRO A 101 4.76 -15.27 -16.63
C PRO A 101 5.83 -14.83 -15.63
N ALA A 102 6.83 -14.06 -16.07
CA ALA A 102 7.92 -13.61 -15.20
C ALA A 102 7.40 -12.69 -14.08
N SER A 103 6.52 -11.75 -14.44
CA SER A 103 5.88 -10.84 -13.50
C SER A 103 5.01 -11.57 -12.48
N ILE A 104 4.24 -12.58 -12.91
CA ILE A 104 3.40 -13.39 -12.00
C ILE A 104 4.28 -14.14 -10.98
N THR A 105 5.34 -14.80 -11.44
CA THR A 105 6.28 -15.52 -10.58
C THR A 105 6.94 -14.58 -9.56
N ASN A 106 7.38 -13.40 -10.00
CA ASN A 106 8.00 -12.43 -9.11
C ASN A 106 7.01 -11.85 -8.09
N ALA A 107 5.76 -11.60 -8.49
CA ALA A 107 4.71 -11.16 -7.57
C ALA A 107 4.48 -12.20 -6.46
N TYR A 108 4.36 -13.48 -6.83
CA TYR A 108 4.22 -14.57 -5.86
C TYR A 108 5.42 -14.65 -4.90
N ALA A 109 6.65 -14.56 -5.42
CA ALA A 109 7.85 -14.56 -4.60
C ALA A 109 7.88 -13.40 -3.59
N ARG A 110 7.39 -12.22 -3.99
CA ARG A 110 7.25 -11.05 -3.11
C ARG A 110 6.21 -11.26 -2.02
N ILE A 111 5.02 -11.75 -2.39
CA ILE A 111 3.96 -12.09 -1.43
C ILE A 111 4.47 -13.09 -0.41
N LYS A 112 5.12 -14.17 -0.86
CA LYS A 112 5.76 -15.16 0.00
C LYS A 112 6.77 -14.53 0.96
N LYS A 113 7.62 -13.61 0.48
CA LYS A 113 8.60 -12.92 1.33
C LYS A 113 7.92 -12.04 2.40
N LEU A 114 6.87 -11.31 2.05
CA LEU A 114 6.11 -10.46 2.98
C LEU A 114 5.40 -11.27 4.06
N GLN A 115 4.91 -12.46 3.72
CA GLN A 115 4.34 -13.36 4.71
C GLN A 115 5.37 -13.78 5.77
N TYR A 116 6.61 -14.11 5.35
CA TYR A 116 7.67 -14.49 6.27
C TYR A 116 8.10 -13.37 7.23
N THR A 117 7.87 -12.09 6.89
CA THR A 117 8.15 -10.99 7.81
C THR A 117 7.11 -10.87 8.93
N GLY A 118 6.03 -11.67 8.91
CA GLY A 118 5.04 -11.73 9.98
C GLY A 118 4.12 -10.51 10.05
N ALA A 119 4.06 -9.71 8.99
CA ALA A 119 3.28 -8.49 8.99
C ALA A 119 1.79 -8.79 8.75
N ALA A 120 0.91 -8.28 9.62
CA ALA A 120 -0.53 -8.54 9.61
C ALA A 120 -1.32 -7.64 8.63
N GLN A 121 -0.64 -7.09 7.63
CA GLN A 121 -1.19 -6.16 6.67
C GLN A 121 -2.12 -6.84 5.67
N LYS A 122 -3.15 -6.11 5.22
CA LYS A 122 -3.98 -6.58 4.11
C LYS A 122 -3.15 -6.62 2.83
N LEU A 123 -3.31 -7.68 2.05
CA LEU A 123 -2.63 -7.82 0.76
C LEU A 123 -3.64 -7.75 -0.36
N PHE A 124 -3.33 -6.91 -1.35
CA PHE A 124 -4.08 -6.83 -2.59
C PHE A 124 -3.17 -7.03 -3.79
N VAL A 125 -3.70 -7.62 -4.86
CA VAL A 125 -3.01 -7.76 -6.14
C VAL A 125 -3.76 -7.04 -7.25
N MET A 126 -3.02 -6.42 -8.18
CA MET A 126 -3.59 -5.83 -9.39
C MET A 126 -2.77 -6.15 -10.64
N VAL A 127 -3.47 -6.35 -11.76
CA VAL A 127 -2.80 -6.51 -13.06
C VAL A 127 -2.77 -5.17 -13.78
N ASN A 128 -1.56 -4.68 -14.04
CA ASN A 128 -1.30 -3.48 -14.81
C ASN A 128 -1.08 -3.83 -16.30
N ARG A 129 -1.41 -2.89 -17.20
CA ARG A 129 -1.23 -3.03 -18.66
C ARG A 129 -1.86 -4.29 -19.24
N ALA A 130 -3.10 -4.59 -18.85
CA ALA A 130 -3.86 -5.70 -19.42
C ALA A 130 -4.30 -5.39 -20.85
N GLY A 131 -3.95 -6.26 -21.79
CA GLY A 131 -4.52 -6.23 -23.14
C GLY A 131 -5.99 -6.68 -23.14
N GLU A 132 -6.25 -7.87 -22.61
CA GLU A 132 -7.60 -8.43 -22.47
C GLU A 132 -7.98 -8.57 -20.99
N ARG A 133 -9.10 -7.95 -20.59
CA ARG A 133 -9.56 -7.95 -19.20
C ARG A 133 -9.88 -9.35 -18.68
N GLY A 134 -10.51 -10.21 -19.50
CA GLY A 134 -10.85 -11.58 -19.10
C GLY A 134 -9.61 -12.41 -18.74
N ALA A 135 -8.57 -12.34 -19.57
CA ALA A 135 -7.30 -13.00 -19.30
C ALA A 135 -6.60 -12.45 -18.04
N ALA A 136 -6.60 -11.13 -17.85
CA ALA A 136 -6.02 -10.51 -16.65
C ALA A 136 -6.76 -10.87 -15.36
N THR A 137 -8.09 -10.94 -15.39
CA THR A 137 -8.90 -11.39 -14.24
C THR A 137 -8.57 -12.84 -13.87
N ARG A 138 -8.37 -13.72 -14.87
CA ARG A 138 -7.95 -15.11 -14.62
C ARG A 138 -6.57 -15.17 -13.96
N ILE A 139 -5.63 -14.31 -14.36
CA ILE A 139 -4.31 -14.21 -13.72
C ILE A 139 -4.46 -13.85 -12.23
N LEU A 140 -5.29 -12.85 -11.91
CA LEU A 140 -5.55 -12.45 -10.53
C LEU A 140 -6.15 -13.57 -9.70
N LEU A 141 -7.20 -14.23 -10.21
CA LEU A 141 -7.87 -15.33 -9.53
C LEU A 141 -6.93 -16.50 -9.27
N ASN A 142 -6.14 -16.88 -10.28
CA ASN A 142 -5.18 -17.97 -10.16
C ASN A 142 -4.08 -17.64 -9.14
N LEU A 143 -3.60 -16.39 -9.12
CA LEU A 143 -2.59 -15.96 -8.15
C LEU A 143 -3.15 -15.98 -6.72
N ALA A 144 -4.36 -15.46 -6.51
CA ALA A 144 -5.03 -15.49 -5.21
C ALA A 144 -5.25 -16.93 -4.73
N TYR A 145 -5.79 -17.80 -5.59
CA TYR A 145 -5.94 -19.23 -5.32
C TYR A 145 -4.61 -19.89 -4.91
N THR A 146 -3.53 -19.58 -5.63
CA THR A 146 -2.18 -20.11 -5.33
C THR A 146 -1.69 -19.61 -3.97
N CYS A 147 -1.90 -18.34 -3.63
CA CYS A 147 -1.52 -17.81 -2.31
C CYS A 147 -2.34 -18.47 -1.20
N GLU A 148 -3.64 -18.66 -1.38
CA GLU A 148 -4.48 -19.34 -0.41
C GLU A 148 -4.03 -20.78 -0.18
N HIS A 149 -3.82 -21.55 -1.26
CA HIS A 149 -3.51 -22.98 -1.17
C HIS A 149 -2.11 -23.26 -0.63
N TYR A 150 -1.10 -22.51 -1.08
CA TYR A 150 0.30 -22.80 -0.75
C TYR A 150 0.86 -21.93 0.38
N LEU A 151 0.30 -20.74 0.59
CA LEU A 151 0.75 -19.82 1.63
C LEU A 151 -0.26 -19.70 2.79
N GLN A 152 -1.49 -20.23 2.67
CA GLN A 152 -2.55 -20.02 3.68
C GLN A 152 -2.80 -18.53 3.91
N LEU A 153 -2.74 -17.76 2.82
CA LEU A 153 -2.79 -16.31 2.84
C LEU A 153 -3.91 -15.83 1.93
N ASP A 154 -4.88 -15.14 2.51
CA ASP A 154 -5.93 -14.47 1.75
C ASP A 154 -5.38 -13.20 1.10
N VAL A 155 -5.55 -13.10 -0.22
CA VAL A 155 -5.06 -11.97 -1.01
C VAL A 155 -6.23 -11.40 -1.79
N GLY A 156 -6.57 -10.15 -1.48
CA GLY A 156 -7.65 -9.42 -2.12
C GLY A 156 -7.34 -9.06 -3.58
N LEU A 157 -8.38 -8.99 -4.40
CA LEU A 157 -8.25 -8.57 -5.79
C LEU A 157 -8.55 -7.07 -5.87
N ALA A 158 -7.53 -6.25 -6.14
CA ALA A 158 -7.72 -4.80 -6.29
C ALA A 158 -8.33 -4.45 -7.64
N GLY A 159 -7.86 -5.07 -8.73
CA GLY A 159 -8.44 -4.86 -10.06
C GLY A 159 -7.44 -4.99 -11.20
N VAL A 160 -7.90 -4.59 -12.38
CA VAL A 160 -7.15 -4.65 -13.63
C VAL A 160 -7.12 -3.26 -14.26
N VAL A 161 -5.94 -2.83 -14.69
CA VAL A 161 -5.74 -1.59 -15.45
C VAL A 161 -5.45 -1.94 -16.90
N SER A 162 -6.25 -1.40 -17.82
CA SER A 162 -6.07 -1.58 -19.27
C SER A 162 -4.74 -1.04 -19.79
N ASN A 163 -4.17 -1.70 -20.81
CA ASN A 163 -2.99 -1.22 -21.51
C ASN A 163 -3.32 -0.01 -22.38
N ASP A 164 -3.01 1.20 -21.91
CA ASP A 164 -3.23 2.45 -22.65
C ASP A 164 -1.96 3.32 -22.63
N GLY A 165 -1.52 3.74 -23.83
CA GLY A 165 -0.36 4.62 -24.01
C GLY A 165 -0.56 6.02 -23.42
N ARG A 166 -1.79 6.41 -23.11
CA ARG A 166 -2.12 7.66 -22.42
C ARG A 166 -1.49 7.77 -21.03
N VAL A 167 -1.24 6.65 -20.35
CA VAL A 167 -0.50 6.67 -19.08
C VAL A 167 0.88 7.27 -19.29
N SER A 168 1.63 6.76 -20.26
CA SER A 168 2.97 7.29 -20.57
C SER A 168 2.92 8.70 -21.17
N GLN A 169 1.83 9.08 -21.87
CA GLN A 169 1.63 10.46 -22.33
C GLN A 169 1.44 11.43 -21.17
N ALA A 170 0.57 11.10 -20.20
CA ALA A 170 0.34 11.89 -19.01
C ALA A 170 1.63 12.06 -18.18
N GLU A 171 2.40 10.98 -18.02
CA GLU A 171 3.68 11.04 -17.30
C GLU A 171 4.67 12.01 -17.93
N ARG A 172 4.77 12.06 -19.27
CA ARG A 172 5.62 13.03 -19.96
C ARG A 172 5.18 14.48 -19.74
N LEU A 173 3.93 14.70 -19.39
CA LEU A 173 3.35 15.99 -19.08
C LEU A 173 3.35 16.30 -17.57
N ASN A 174 4.03 15.47 -16.75
CA ASN A 174 4.08 15.58 -15.28
C ASN A 174 2.69 15.56 -14.61
N THR A 175 1.74 14.84 -15.20
CA THR A 175 0.38 14.63 -14.68
C THR A 175 0.05 13.14 -14.67
N THR A 176 -1.17 12.77 -14.25
CA THR A 176 -1.67 11.41 -14.25
C THR A 176 -2.70 11.19 -15.36
N ALA A 177 -2.90 9.93 -15.76
CA ALA A 177 -3.95 9.61 -16.74
C ALA A 177 -5.35 9.90 -16.18
N VAL A 178 -5.51 9.77 -14.87
CA VAL A 178 -6.74 10.09 -14.13
C VAL A 178 -7.10 11.56 -14.22
N GLU A 179 -6.12 12.46 -14.20
CA GLU A 179 -6.33 13.91 -14.35
C GLU A 179 -6.42 14.34 -15.82
N ALA A 180 -5.51 13.85 -16.67
CA ALA A 180 -5.40 14.30 -18.06
C ALA A 180 -6.47 13.69 -18.98
N TYR A 181 -6.97 12.49 -18.66
CA TYR A 181 -7.85 11.70 -19.51
C TYR A 181 -8.97 11.00 -18.71
N PRO A 182 -9.82 11.75 -17.98
CA PRO A 182 -10.79 11.19 -17.02
C PRO A 182 -11.85 10.26 -17.66
N ASP A 183 -12.20 10.48 -18.93
CA ASP A 183 -13.22 9.71 -19.64
C ASP A 183 -12.71 8.38 -20.24
N THR A 184 -11.45 8.01 -19.95
CA THR A 184 -10.83 6.81 -20.50
C THR A 184 -11.00 5.60 -19.60
N THR A 185 -11.01 4.40 -20.18
CA THR A 185 -11.07 3.13 -19.43
C THR A 185 -9.96 3.04 -18.38
N VAL A 186 -8.74 3.51 -18.71
CA VAL A 186 -7.62 3.48 -17.76
C VAL A 186 -7.86 4.38 -16.54
N ALA A 187 -8.45 5.56 -16.72
CA ALA A 187 -8.82 6.43 -15.60
C ALA A 187 -9.92 5.78 -14.74
N GLN A 188 -10.94 5.22 -15.38
CA GLN A 188 -12.01 4.50 -14.69
C GLN A 188 -11.50 3.26 -13.92
N ASP A 189 -10.51 2.55 -14.46
CA ASP A 189 -9.86 1.43 -13.77
C ASP A 189 -9.16 1.86 -12.48
N PHE A 190 -8.39 2.96 -12.53
CA PHE A 190 -7.75 3.50 -11.33
C PHE A 190 -8.77 3.99 -10.30
N LEU A 191 -9.85 4.65 -10.74
CA LEU A 191 -10.96 5.07 -9.87
C LEU A 191 -11.66 3.89 -9.21
N ALA A 192 -11.91 2.81 -9.95
CA ALA A 192 -12.50 1.58 -9.40
C ALA A 192 -11.60 0.92 -8.35
N ILE A 193 -10.29 0.85 -8.61
CA ILE A 193 -9.30 0.33 -7.66
C ILE A 193 -9.25 1.21 -6.40
N ALA A 194 -9.21 2.54 -6.57
CA ALA A 194 -9.22 3.49 -5.46
C ALA A 194 -10.46 3.32 -4.57
N ALA A 195 -11.66 3.27 -5.17
CA ALA A 195 -12.91 3.08 -4.44
C ALA A 195 -12.94 1.75 -3.66
N LEU A 196 -12.40 0.67 -4.25
CA LEU A 196 -12.27 -0.62 -3.57
C LEU A 196 -11.35 -0.52 -2.34
N LEU A 197 -10.17 0.08 -2.49
CA LEU A 197 -9.21 0.22 -1.39
C LEU A 197 -9.75 1.10 -0.27
N VAL A 198 -10.44 2.19 -0.61
CA VAL A 198 -11.13 3.05 0.37
C VAL A 198 -12.12 2.23 1.19
N LYS A 199 -13.02 1.49 0.53
CA LYS A 199 -14.01 0.64 1.22
C LYS A 199 -13.34 -0.43 2.10
N ALA A 200 -12.30 -1.08 1.57
CA ALA A 200 -11.59 -2.15 2.27
C ALA A 200 -10.85 -1.67 3.53
N LEU A 201 -10.32 -0.44 3.51
CA LEU A 201 -9.49 0.11 4.60
C LEU A 201 -10.29 0.98 5.58
N GLN A 202 -11.44 1.52 5.16
CA GLN A 202 -12.41 2.15 6.08
C GLN A 202 -13.07 1.12 7.02
N SER A 203 -13.39 -0.08 6.50
CA SER A 203 -14.03 -1.15 7.28
C SER A 203 -13.18 -1.66 8.46
N ALA A 204 -11.86 -1.42 8.44
CA ALA A 204 -10.94 -1.80 9.52
C ALA A 204 -10.91 -0.79 10.69
N ALA A 205 -11.61 0.34 10.61
CA ALA A 205 -11.57 1.39 11.62
C ALA A 205 -12.48 1.15 12.86
N ILE A 206 -13.27 0.06 12.90
CA ILE A 206 -14.27 -0.16 13.95
C ILE A 206 -13.72 -0.89 15.19
N ALA A 207 -12.52 -1.48 15.15
CA ALA A 207 -11.92 -2.09 16.33
C ALA A 207 -10.92 -1.15 17.00
N LEU A 208 -11.41 -0.20 17.80
CA LEU A 208 -10.56 0.38 18.85
C LEU A 208 -10.39 -0.69 19.93
N PRO A 209 -9.18 -1.17 20.26
CA PRO A 209 -8.99 -1.88 21.51
C PRO A 209 -9.23 -0.86 22.63
N THR A 210 -10.26 -1.09 23.44
CA THR A 210 -10.36 -0.46 24.76
C THR A 210 -9.10 -0.85 25.53
N LEU A 211 -8.18 0.09 25.70
CA LEU A 211 -7.07 -0.07 26.63
C LEU A 211 -7.67 -0.42 27.99
N PRO A 212 -7.33 -1.56 28.62
CA PRO A 212 -7.68 -1.77 30.01
C PRO A 212 -7.03 -0.64 30.80
N ALA A 213 -7.83 0.07 31.59
CA ALA A 213 -7.33 1.07 32.51
C ALA A 213 -6.16 0.47 33.30
N LEU A 214 -4.99 1.10 33.20
CA LEU A 214 -3.84 0.80 34.06
C LEU A 214 -4.27 1.09 35.50
N SER A 215 -4.84 0.09 36.17
CA SER A 215 -5.00 0.09 37.62
C SER A 215 -3.60 0.03 38.21
N SER A 216 -3.20 1.13 38.82
CA SER A 216 -1.90 1.38 39.41
C SER A 216 -1.37 0.20 40.22
N ALA A 217 -0.14 -0.20 39.92
CA ALA A 217 0.62 -1.18 40.66
C ALA A 217 0.66 -0.85 42.16
N ALA A 218 0.36 -1.86 42.98
CA ALA A 218 0.63 -1.87 44.40
C ALA A 218 2.14 -1.67 44.65
N PRO A 219 2.55 -0.87 45.67
CA PRO A 219 3.94 -0.79 46.04
C PRO A 219 4.39 -2.09 46.71
N VAL A 220 5.44 -2.68 46.13
CA VAL A 220 6.15 -3.87 46.58
C VAL A 220 6.75 -3.66 47.96
N SER A 221 6.47 -4.61 48.86
CA SER A 221 7.04 -4.76 50.20
C SER A 221 8.57 -4.69 50.22
N ARG A 222 9.12 -3.92 51.17
CA ARG A 222 10.49 -4.09 51.64
C ARG A 222 10.49 -4.93 52.93
N GLN A 223 11.11 -6.10 52.86
CA GLN A 223 11.62 -6.89 53.99
C GLN A 223 13.14 -6.63 54.14
N PRO A 224 13.87 -7.13 55.16
CA PRO A 224 13.51 -7.52 56.53
C PRO A 224 14.57 -7.12 57.62
N LEU A 225 14.28 -7.53 58.87
CA LEU A 225 15.19 -8.00 59.96
C LEU A 225 16.05 -7.00 60.77
N ALA A 226 15.78 -6.90 62.08
CA ALA A 226 16.76 -7.17 63.16
C ALA A 226 16.13 -7.03 64.57
N ALA A 227 16.32 -8.09 65.37
CA ALA A 227 16.28 -8.24 66.83
C ALA A 227 15.07 -7.76 67.63
#